data_AF-A0A2S7K7Y5-F1
#
_entry.id   AF-A0A2S7K7Y5-F1
#
_cell.length_a   1.000
_cell.length_b   1.000
_cell.length_c   1.000
_cell.angle_alpha   90.00
_cell.angle_beta   90.00
_cell.angle_gamma   90.00
#
_symmetry.space_group_name_H-M   'P 1'
#
loop_
_entity.id
_entity.type
_entity.pdbx_description
1 polymer ?
#
loop_
_entity_poly.entity_id
_entity_poly.type
_entity_poly.pdbx_seq_one_letter_code
_entity_poly.pdbx_strand_id
1 'polypeptide(L)'
;MMEAAEAEKPPKKEVPPEDYVWINGFPTPPSEPVRPFHAFASVLRLIRNKEDTRQVFEIVQALSGDSSKRLFKRFTDTAYGRRVVTEPVKLEEALGDRERLRAYPEGTLARRYLSFMEGENLTPEGLRAAAEEADIDYDAYPEFAELMRLFMHLQVNHDLWHVLSGYGRDALGELCNLVFTRQQTKNPGFRLIVLIGGLAVKLDDWSVPTIKALREAGRNAKKTEWILAHDVEELLALPLAEARARLNIAEPAVYNAIPADVRYGLLKPKVEQTQTEREKAARERAALQSA
;
A
#
# COMPACT_ATOMS: atom_id res chain seq x y z
N MET A 1 -28.02 -9.92 -21.56
CA MET A 1 -27.45 -10.27 -20.26
C MET A 1 -26.33 -11.26 -20.54
N MET A 2 -25.08 -10.79 -20.57
CA MET A 2 -23.92 -11.68 -20.65
C MET A 2 -23.51 -11.97 -19.20
N GLU A 3 -23.72 -13.21 -18.81
CA GLU A 3 -23.24 -13.81 -17.58
C GLU A 3 -21.70 -13.71 -17.59
N ALA A 4 -21.14 -12.95 -16.64
CA ALA A 4 -19.71 -12.88 -16.48
C ALA A 4 -19.25 -14.26 -16.01
N ALA A 5 -18.48 -14.95 -16.86
CA ALA A 5 -17.85 -16.21 -16.49
C ALA A 5 -16.93 -15.94 -15.28
N GLU A 6 -17.32 -16.50 -14.13
CA GLU A 6 -16.50 -16.56 -12.94
C GLU A 6 -15.21 -17.31 -13.31
N ALA A 7 -14.09 -16.59 -13.40
CA ALA A 7 -12.82 -17.20 -13.71
C ALA A 7 -12.49 -18.16 -12.56
N GLU A 8 -12.50 -19.47 -12.85
CA GLU A 8 -12.16 -20.53 -11.91
C GLU A 8 -10.78 -20.21 -11.29
N LYS A 9 -10.77 -20.05 -9.95
CA LYS A 9 -9.54 -19.69 -9.23
C LYS A 9 -8.45 -20.71 -9.55
N PRO A 10 -7.20 -20.29 -9.82
CA PRO A 10 -6.13 -21.23 -10.05
C PRO A 10 -6.01 -22.17 -8.83
N PRO A 11 -5.84 -23.49 -9.05
CA PRO A 11 -5.84 -24.45 -7.95
C PRO A 11 -4.76 -24.10 -6.93
N LYS A 12 -5.13 -24.14 -5.64
CA LYS A 12 -4.20 -23.93 -4.52
C LYS A 12 -2.99 -24.84 -4.72
N LYS A 13 -1.79 -24.26 -4.73
CA LYS A 13 -0.56 -25.04 -4.81
C LYS A 13 -0.30 -25.64 -3.43
N GLU A 14 -0.69 -26.90 -3.25
CA GLU A 14 -0.41 -27.64 -2.03
C GLU A 14 1.11 -27.76 -1.83
N VAL A 15 1.56 -27.44 -0.61
CA VAL A 15 2.94 -27.62 -0.19
C VAL A 15 2.99 -28.85 0.71
N PRO A 16 3.72 -29.92 0.32
CA PRO A 16 3.88 -31.09 1.18
C PRO A 16 4.53 -30.72 2.53
N PRO A 17 4.11 -31.31 3.66
CA PRO A 17 4.68 -31.00 4.98
C PRO A 17 6.20 -31.17 5.09
N GLU A 18 6.80 -32.08 4.30
CA GLU A 18 8.24 -32.29 4.21
C GLU A 18 9.02 -31.11 3.61
N ASP A 19 8.34 -30.25 2.84
CA ASP A 19 8.92 -29.06 2.22
C ASP A 19 8.77 -27.80 3.10
N TYR A 20 8.17 -27.94 4.29
CA TYR A 20 8.00 -26.82 5.21
C TYR A 20 9.33 -26.34 5.75
N VAL A 21 9.51 -25.01 5.71
CA VAL A 21 10.65 -24.34 6.33
C VAL A 21 10.19 -23.77 7.67
N TRP A 22 10.77 -24.26 8.76
CA TRP A 22 10.42 -23.82 10.10
C TRP A 22 11.21 -22.57 10.50
N ILE A 23 10.50 -21.52 10.89
CA ILE A 23 11.08 -20.25 11.35
C ILE A 23 10.51 -19.96 12.73
N ASN A 24 11.36 -19.93 13.75
CA ASN A 24 10.99 -19.56 15.12
C ASN A 24 9.82 -20.36 15.71
N GLY A 25 9.63 -21.61 15.26
CA GLY A 25 8.57 -22.51 15.67
C GLY A 25 7.34 -22.52 14.76
N PHE A 26 7.32 -21.71 13.70
CA PHE A 26 6.19 -21.59 12.77
C PHE A 26 6.53 -22.18 11.39
N PRO A 27 5.61 -22.93 10.76
CA PRO A 27 5.78 -23.42 9.41
C PRO A 27 5.70 -22.27 8.38
N THR A 28 6.53 -22.34 7.35
CA THR A 28 6.47 -21.45 6.18
C THR A 28 6.66 -22.25 4.89
N PRO A 29 6.09 -21.83 3.75
CA PRO A 29 6.30 -22.51 2.48
C PRO A 29 7.77 -22.41 2.07
N PRO A 30 8.28 -23.27 1.15
CA PRO A 30 9.60 -23.09 0.56
C PRO A 30 9.71 -21.72 -0.12
N SER A 31 10.93 -21.20 -0.22
CA SER A 31 11.12 -19.88 -0.80
C SER A 31 10.91 -19.93 -2.30
N GLU A 32 10.11 -19.01 -2.83
CA GLU A 32 9.98 -18.92 -4.27
C GLU A 32 11.26 -18.37 -4.90
N PRO A 33 11.75 -18.98 -5.98
CA PRO A 33 12.85 -18.40 -6.74
C PRO A 33 12.41 -17.07 -7.34
N VAL A 34 13.36 -16.15 -7.52
CA VAL A 34 13.09 -14.88 -8.21
C VAL A 34 12.68 -15.17 -9.65
N ARG A 35 11.54 -14.61 -10.09
CA ARG A 35 10.94 -14.79 -11.41
C ARG A 35 11.06 -13.48 -12.23
N PRO A 36 12.26 -13.10 -12.73
CA PRO A 36 12.49 -11.79 -13.34
C PRO A 36 11.71 -11.59 -14.65
N PHE A 37 11.53 -12.65 -15.46
CA PHE A 37 10.75 -12.57 -16.70
C PHE A 37 9.26 -12.36 -16.44
N HIS A 38 8.71 -12.99 -15.38
CA HIS A 38 7.33 -12.75 -14.96
C HIS A 38 7.14 -11.32 -14.47
N ALA A 39 8.08 -10.82 -13.64
CA ALA A 39 8.06 -9.43 -13.19
C ALA A 39 8.10 -8.45 -14.38
N PHE A 40 8.95 -8.71 -15.38
CA PHE A 40 9.01 -7.89 -16.60
C PHE A 40 7.71 -7.95 -17.40
N ALA A 41 7.11 -9.13 -17.57
CA ALA A 41 5.81 -9.27 -18.23
C ALA A 41 4.70 -8.51 -17.49
N SER A 42 4.68 -8.57 -16.16
CA SER A 42 3.74 -7.81 -15.32
C SER A 42 3.95 -6.30 -15.43
N VAL A 43 5.21 -5.83 -15.54
CA VAL A 43 5.51 -4.43 -15.85
C VAL A 43 4.89 -4.00 -17.18
N LEU A 44 5.04 -4.80 -18.23
CA LEU A 44 4.45 -4.48 -19.53
C LEU A 44 2.91 -4.42 -19.46
N ARG A 45 2.29 -5.33 -18.71
CA ARG A 45 0.84 -5.31 -18.46
C ARG A 45 0.40 -4.04 -17.71
N LEU A 46 1.12 -3.66 -16.66
CA LEU A 46 0.85 -2.44 -15.88
C LEU A 46 1.02 -1.17 -16.71
N ILE A 47 2.03 -1.11 -17.58
CA ILE A 47 2.23 0.03 -18.48
C ILE A 47 1.06 0.14 -19.49
N ARG A 48 0.55 -0.99 -19.96
CA ARG A 48 -0.57 -1.05 -20.90
C ARG A 48 -1.91 -0.71 -20.24
N ASN A 49 -2.11 -1.13 -18.99
CA ASN A 49 -3.28 -0.80 -18.18
C ASN A 49 -2.85 -0.37 -16.78
N LYS A 50 -2.79 0.95 -16.56
CA LYS A 50 -2.35 1.55 -15.29
C LYS A 50 -3.29 1.26 -14.12
N GLU A 51 -4.55 0.92 -14.42
CA GLU A 51 -5.56 0.58 -13.42
C GLU A 51 -5.46 -0.89 -12.96
N ASP A 52 -4.63 -1.73 -13.60
CA ASP A 52 -4.43 -3.14 -13.19
C ASP A 52 -3.43 -3.25 -12.02
N THR A 53 -3.85 -2.78 -10.84
CA THR A 53 -3.04 -2.73 -9.61
C THR A 53 -2.55 -4.10 -9.15
N ARG A 54 -3.21 -5.19 -9.55
CA ARG A 54 -2.76 -6.58 -9.32
C ARG A 54 -1.36 -6.83 -9.85
N GLN A 55 -0.97 -6.18 -10.95
CA GLN A 55 0.38 -6.34 -11.51
C GLN A 55 1.47 -5.83 -10.55
N VAL A 56 1.15 -4.89 -9.66
CA VAL A 56 2.09 -4.44 -8.62
C VAL A 56 2.42 -5.58 -7.66
N PHE A 57 1.40 -6.32 -7.22
CA PHE A 57 1.57 -7.50 -6.36
C PHE A 57 2.38 -8.59 -7.07
N GLU A 58 2.08 -8.87 -8.33
CA GLU A 58 2.82 -9.84 -9.16
C GLU A 58 4.31 -9.50 -9.25
N ILE A 59 4.65 -8.23 -9.48
CA ILE A 59 6.05 -7.77 -9.55
C ILE A 59 6.73 -7.91 -8.19
N VAL A 60 6.07 -7.50 -7.12
CA VAL A 60 6.62 -7.54 -5.76
C VAL A 60 6.83 -8.98 -5.29
N GLN A 61 5.88 -9.88 -5.56
CA GLN A 61 5.98 -11.30 -5.25
C GLN A 61 7.07 -11.98 -6.08
N ALA A 62 7.07 -11.78 -7.40
CA ALA A 62 8.04 -12.40 -8.30
C ALA A 62 9.49 -12.03 -8.00
N LEU A 63 9.72 -10.84 -7.43
CA LEU A 63 11.05 -10.38 -7.07
C LEU A 63 11.40 -10.61 -5.59
N SER A 64 10.43 -11.02 -4.76
CA SER A 64 10.58 -11.09 -3.31
C SER A 64 11.72 -12.01 -2.85
N GLY A 65 11.89 -13.17 -3.50
CA GLY A 65 12.80 -14.23 -3.06
C GLY A 65 12.64 -14.53 -1.56
N ASP A 66 13.74 -14.64 -0.84
CA ASP A 66 13.75 -14.89 0.61
C ASP A 66 13.35 -13.68 1.48
N SER A 67 13.01 -12.52 0.90
CA SER A 67 12.76 -11.30 1.71
C SER A 67 11.61 -11.45 2.68
N SER A 68 10.52 -12.11 2.30
CA SER A 68 9.36 -12.36 3.16
C SER A 68 9.71 -13.24 4.36
N LYS A 69 10.52 -14.30 4.17
CA LYS A 69 10.98 -15.15 5.27
C LYS A 69 11.94 -14.43 6.22
N ARG A 70 12.86 -13.64 5.68
CA ARG A 70 13.75 -12.81 6.51
C ARG A 70 12.95 -11.79 7.32
N LEU A 71 11.92 -11.20 6.71
CA LEU A 71 11.00 -10.30 7.39
C LEU A 71 10.26 -11.04 8.52
N PHE A 72 9.69 -12.20 8.22
CA PHE A 72 8.96 -13.03 9.18
C PHE A 72 9.83 -13.50 10.34
N LYS A 73 11.06 -13.95 10.07
CA LYS A 73 12.03 -14.28 11.11
C LYS A 73 12.27 -13.08 12.01
N ARG A 74 12.63 -11.93 11.43
CA ARG A 74 12.89 -10.71 12.21
C ARG A 74 11.67 -10.27 13.02
N PHE A 75 10.46 -10.47 12.49
CA PHE A 75 9.20 -10.08 13.13
C PHE A 75 8.89 -10.96 14.34
N THR A 76 8.96 -12.27 14.16
CA THR A 76 8.74 -13.26 15.22
C THR A 76 9.89 -13.33 16.24
N ASP A 77 11.05 -12.75 15.93
CA ASP A 77 12.14 -12.49 16.89
C ASP A 77 11.78 -11.36 17.88
N THR A 78 10.78 -10.51 17.58
CA THR A 78 10.31 -9.46 18.50
C THR A 78 9.16 -9.95 19.38
N ALA A 79 9.05 -9.39 20.60
CA ALA A 79 7.92 -9.69 21.48
C ALA A 79 6.58 -9.30 20.86
N TYR A 80 6.49 -8.11 20.28
CA TYR A 80 5.28 -7.63 19.60
C TYR A 80 4.93 -8.48 18.39
N GLY A 81 5.88 -8.76 17.48
CA GLY A 81 5.60 -9.54 16.29
C GLY A 81 5.22 -10.99 16.59
N ARG A 82 5.81 -11.61 17.63
CA ARG A 82 5.34 -12.91 18.13
C ARG A 82 3.89 -12.82 18.61
N ARG A 83 3.58 -11.80 19.40
CA ARG A 83 2.21 -11.53 19.87
C ARG A 83 1.24 -11.39 18.71
N VAL A 84 1.60 -10.65 17.66
CA VAL A 84 0.73 -10.45 16.49
C VAL A 84 0.39 -11.76 15.78
N VAL A 85 1.32 -12.71 15.72
CA VAL A 85 1.09 -13.98 15.02
C VAL A 85 0.48 -15.07 15.90
N THR A 86 0.64 -15.02 17.23
CA THR A 86 0.11 -16.03 18.15
C THR A 86 -1.16 -15.63 18.89
N GLU A 87 -1.36 -14.32 19.12
CA GLU A 87 -2.47 -13.76 19.88
C GLU A 87 -3.40 -12.96 18.95
N PRO A 88 -4.65 -12.69 19.36
CA PRO A 88 -5.62 -11.97 18.53
C PRO A 88 -5.35 -10.46 18.50
N VAL A 89 -4.13 -10.01 18.20
CA VAL A 89 -3.82 -8.58 17.96
C VAL A 89 -4.36 -8.18 16.60
N LYS A 90 -5.63 -7.76 16.54
CA LYS A 90 -6.37 -7.48 15.30
C LYS A 90 -6.37 -6.01 14.95
N LEU A 91 -5.23 -5.54 14.45
CA LEU A 91 -5.07 -4.15 14.00
C LEU A 91 -6.09 -3.79 12.89
N GLU A 92 -6.41 -4.74 12.02
CA GLU A 92 -7.45 -4.63 10.99
C GLU A 92 -8.84 -4.29 11.58
N GLU A 93 -9.19 -4.87 12.73
CA GLU A 93 -10.44 -4.55 13.43
C GLU A 93 -10.35 -3.17 14.09
N ALA A 94 -9.22 -2.86 14.73
CA ALA A 94 -9.00 -1.56 15.38
C ALA A 94 -9.01 -0.37 14.38
N LEU A 95 -8.42 -0.54 13.19
CA LEU A 95 -8.43 0.47 12.14
C LEU A 95 -9.71 0.46 11.30
N GLY A 96 -10.46 -0.65 11.30
CA GLY A 96 -11.76 -0.76 10.64
C GLY A 96 -12.92 -0.16 11.45
N ASP A 97 -12.79 -0.10 12.79
CA ASP A 97 -13.82 0.44 13.67
C ASP A 97 -13.81 1.97 13.73
N ARG A 98 -14.59 2.59 12.84
CA ARG A 98 -14.68 4.05 12.72
C ARG A 98 -15.27 4.72 13.94
N GLU A 99 -16.18 4.08 14.66
CA GLU A 99 -16.76 4.67 15.89
C GLU A 99 -15.71 4.69 17.00
N ARG A 100 -14.95 3.60 17.17
CA ARG A 100 -13.81 3.57 18.08
C ARG A 100 -12.75 4.61 17.70
N LEU A 101 -12.39 4.72 16.43
CA LEU A 101 -11.46 5.76 15.95
C LEU A 101 -12.00 7.17 16.20
N ARG A 102 -13.31 7.37 16.05
CA ARG A 102 -13.96 8.67 16.26
C ARG A 102 -13.94 9.09 17.72
N ALA A 103 -13.98 8.14 18.65
CA ALA A 103 -13.97 8.37 20.10
C ALA A 103 -12.61 8.85 20.65
N TYR A 104 -11.51 8.70 19.90
CA TYR A 104 -10.22 9.24 20.33
C TYR A 104 -10.20 10.78 20.34
N PRO A 105 -9.38 11.41 21.22
CA PRO A 105 -9.22 12.86 21.22
C PRO A 105 -8.71 13.41 19.88
N GLU A 106 -9.20 14.60 19.49
CA GLU A 106 -8.78 15.27 18.25
C GLU A 106 -7.25 15.50 18.21
N GLY A 107 -6.65 15.33 17.04
CA GLY A 107 -5.19 15.43 16.85
C GLY A 107 -4.38 14.17 17.16
N THR A 108 -5.00 13.11 17.72
CA THR A 108 -4.38 11.78 17.85
C THR A 108 -4.15 11.11 16.49
N LEU A 109 -3.25 10.13 16.45
CA LEU A 109 -3.01 9.33 15.24
C LEU A 109 -4.30 8.65 14.76
N ALA A 110 -5.11 8.10 15.67
CA ALA A 110 -6.41 7.49 15.33
C ALA A 110 -7.33 8.48 14.59
N ARG A 111 -7.47 9.70 15.13
CA ARG A 111 -8.31 10.74 14.51
C ARG A 111 -7.77 11.20 13.17
N ARG A 112 -6.45 11.35 13.05
CA ARG A 112 -5.79 11.69 11.78
C ARG A 112 -5.94 10.60 10.73
N TYR A 113 -5.86 9.34 11.15
CA TYR A 113 -6.11 8.20 10.28
C TYR A 113 -7.56 8.15 9.80
N LEU A 114 -8.53 8.31 10.71
CA LEU A 114 -9.94 8.38 10.33
C LEU A 114 -10.20 9.50 9.31
N SER A 115 -9.69 10.71 9.55
CA SER A 115 -9.85 11.83 8.60
C SER A 115 -9.19 11.57 7.25
N PHE A 116 -8.04 10.89 7.23
CA PHE A 116 -7.36 10.50 6.00
C PHE A 116 -8.21 9.50 5.19
N MET A 117 -8.71 8.45 5.83
CA MET A 117 -9.57 7.45 5.17
C MET A 117 -10.87 8.06 4.66
N GLU A 118 -11.47 8.96 5.45
CA GLU A 118 -12.67 9.71 5.09
C GLU A 118 -12.45 10.65 3.89
N GLY A 119 -11.33 11.37 3.88
CA GLY A 119 -10.98 12.29 2.79
C GLY A 119 -10.71 11.60 1.45
N GLU A 120 -10.25 10.36 1.49
CA GLU A 120 -9.97 9.54 0.30
C GLU A 120 -11.18 8.69 -0.15
N ASN A 121 -12.36 8.87 0.48
CA ASN A 121 -13.58 8.08 0.23
C ASN A 121 -13.38 6.56 0.37
N LEU A 122 -12.45 6.14 1.24
CA LEU A 122 -12.17 4.72 1.50
C LEU A 122 -13.08 4.26 2.64
N THR A 123 -14.07 3.43 2.31
CA THR A 123 -14.93 2.80 3.30
C THR A 123 -14.34 1.46 3.74
N PRO A 124 -14.62 1.00 4.98
CA PRO A 124 -14.26 -0.36 5.41
C PRO A 124 -14.74 -1.44 4.43
N GLU A 125 -15.92 -1.24 3.85
CA GLU A 125 -16.51 -2.11 2.82
C GLU A 125 -15.70 -2.05 1.52
N GLY A 126 -15.24 -0.87 1.10
CA GLY A 126 -14.39 -0.69 -0.08
C GLY A 126 -13.02 -1.32 0.06
N LEU A 127 -12.44 -1.33 1.26
CA LEU A 127 -11.16 -2.03 1.53
C LEU A 127 -11.32 -3.55 1.52
N ARG A 128 -12.42 -4.08 2.09
CA ARG A 128 -12.74 -5.51 2.02
C ARG A 128 -13.02 -5.95 0.59
N ALA A 129 -13.84 -5.19 -0.15
CA ALA A 129 -14.11 -5.46 -1.56
C ALA A 129 -12.84 -5.40 -2.42
N ALA A 130 -11.93 -4.45 -2.17
CA ALA A 130 -10.65 -4.39 -2.87
C ALA A 130 -9.73 -5.57 -2.55
N ALA A 131 -9.77 -6.10 -1.32
CA ALA A 131 -9.03 -7.31 -0.94
C ALA A 131 -9.61 -8.57 -1.61
N GLU A 132 -10.94 -8.67 -1.68
CA GLU A 132 -11.64 -9.74 -2.41
C GLU A 132 -11.38 -9.68 -3.92
N GLU A 133 -11.41 -8.49 -4.53
CA GLU A 133 -11.12 -8.26 -5.95
C GLU A 133 -9.65 -8.53 -6.30
N ALA A 134 -8.74 -8.32 -5.35
CA ALA A 134 -7.33 -8.69 -5.48
C ALA A 134 -7.06 -10.19 -5.31
N ASP A 135 -8.09 -11.00 -5.03
CA ASP A 135 -8.01 -12.46 -4.77
C ASP A 135 -7.01 -12.81 -3.67
N ILE A 136 -6.85 -11.93 -2.67
CA ILE A 136 -5.97 -12.18 -1.52
C ILE A 136 -6.77 -12.93 -0.45
N ASP A 137 -6.72 -14.25 -0.53
CA ASP A 137 -7.29 -15.12 0.49
C ASP A 137 -6.23 -15.45 1.56
N TYR A 138 -6.26 -14.71 2.67
CA TYR A 138 -5.38 -14.94 3.81
C TYR A 138 -5.67 -16.26 4.55
N ASP A 139 -6.87 -16.81 4.37
CA ASP A 139 -7.30 -18.07 4.97
C ASP A 139 -7.05 -19.25 4.04
N ALA A 140 -6.62 -19.01 2.78
CA ALA A 140 -6.32 -20.07 1.82
C ALA A 140 -5.20 -21.00 2.29
N TYR A 141 -4.28 -20.54 3.14
CA TYR A 141 -3.12 -21.30 3.62
C TYR A 141 -3.14 -21.42 5.15
N PRO A 142 -4.10 -22.17 5.74
CA PRO A 142 -4.20 -22.34 7.19
C PRO A 142 -2.94 -23.00 7.79
N GLU A 143 -2.22 -23.81 7.00
CA GLU A 143 -0.94 -24.39 7.39
C GLU A 143 0.18 -23.35 7.59
N PHE A 144 0.00 -22.12 7.10
CA PHE A 144 0.95 -20.99 7.23
C PHE A 144 0.29 -19.75 7.84
N ALA A 145 -0.71 -19.95 8.72
CA ALA A 145 -1.53 -18.89 9.28
C ALA A 145 -0.72 -17.73 9.89
N GLU A 146 0.36 -18.01 10.61
CA GLU A 146 1.21 -16.99 11.24
C GLU A 146 1.95 -16.13 10.21
N LEU A 147 2.36 -16.73 9.10
CA LEU A 147 2.96 -15.98 7.98
C LEU A 147 1.90 -15.11 7.30
N MET A 148 0.69 -15.65 7.09
CA MET A 148 -0.43 -14.88 6.52
C MET A 148 -0.80 -13.70 7.43
N ARG A 149 -0.74 -13.91 8.75
CA ARG A 149 -0.96 -12.88 9.76
C ARG A 149 0.02 -11.72 9.65
N LEU A 150 1.31 -11.99 9.39
CA LEU A 150 2.29 -10.93 9.10
C LEU A 150 1.89 -10.11 7.86
N PHE A 151 1.47 -10.76 6.77
CA PHE A 151 1.13 -10.05 5.54
C PHE A 151 -0.11 -9.17 5.70
N MET A 152 -1.15 -9.69 6.37
CA MET A 152 -2.32 -8.89 6.75
C MET A 152 -1.90 -7.70 7.62
N HIS A 153 -1.06 -7.92 8.65
CA HIS A 153 -0.58 -6.86 9.52
C HIS A 153 0.23 -5.79 8.75
N LEU A 154 1.04 -6.20 7.78
CA LEU A 154 1.81 -5.31 6.92
C LEU A 154 0.90 -4.47 6.00
N GLN A 155 -0.13 -5.08 5.41
CA GLN A 155 -1.09 -4.37 4.54
C GLN A 155 -1.80 -3.27 5.33
N VAL A 156 -2.27 -3.56 6.54
CA VAL A 156 -2.95 -2.59 7.39
C VAL A 156 -2.01 -1.48 7.84
N ASN A 157 -0.76 -1.82 8.15
CA ASN A 157 0.28 -0.84 8.49
C ASN A 157 0.62 0.08 7.31
N HIS A 158 0.65 -0.42 6.07
CA HIS A 158 0.96 0.37 4.88
C HIS A 158 0.09 1.62 4.78
N ASP A 159 -1.22 1.46 4.99
CA ASP A 159 -2.18 2.56 4.90
C ASP A 159 -2.00 3.54 6.06
N LEU A 160 -1.73 3.03 7.27
CA LEU A 160 -1.37 3.87 8.40
C LEU A 160 -0.06 4.66 8.16
N TRP A 161 0.89 4.09 7.40
CA TRP A 161 2.16 4.74 7.10
C TRP A 161 2.00 6.00 6.25
N HIS A 162 0.94 6.13 5.45
CA HIS A 162 0.64 7.41 4.79
C HIS A 162 0.47 8.55 5.79
N VAL A 163 -0.28 8.30 6.87
CA VAL A 163 -0.57 9.29 7.90
C VAL A 163 0.67 9.57 8.75
N LEU A 164 1.34 8.50 9.19
CA LEU A 164 2.57 8.61 9.97
C LEU A 164 3.67 9.36 9.21
N SER A 165 3.92 9.01 7.94
CA SER A 165 4.94 9.63 7.11
C SER A 165 4.53 10.98 6.51
N GLY A 166 3.23 11.24 6.38
CA GLY A 166 2.70 12.44 5.73
C GLY A 166 2.62 12.36 4.20
N TYR A 167 2.83 11.19 3.60
CA TYR A 167 2.63 10.98 2.16
C TYR A 167 1.15 10.67 1.86
N GLY A 168 0.51 11.44 0.98
CA GLY A 168 -0.87 11.20 0.54
C GLY A 168 -1.02 10.01 -0.41
N ARG A 169 -2.25 9.80 -0.92
CA ARG A 169 -2.57 8.76 -1.91
C ARG A 169 -2.47 9.22 -3.37
N ASP A 170 -1.94 10.41 -3.61
CA ASP A 170 -1.56 10.81 -4.97
C ASP A 170 -0.39 9.96 -5.48
N ALA A 171 -0.20 9.95 -6.80
CA ALA A 171 0.80 9.11 -7.45
C ALA A 171 2.22 9.26 -6.88
N LEU A 172 2.64 10.48 -6.50
CA LEU A 172 3.97 10.69 -5.92
C LEU A 172 4.00 10.28 -4.44
N GLY A 173 2.93 10.55 -3.70
CA GLY A 173 2.74 10.14 -2.31
C GLY A 173 2.84 8.62 -2.15
N GLU A 174 2.11 7.86 -2.99
CA GLU A 174 2.18 6.40 -3.05
C GLU A 174 3.60 5.91 -3.32
N LEU A 175 4.31 6.49 -4.29
CA LEU A 175 5.70 6.10 -4.56
C LEU A 175 6.63 6.39 -3.38
N CYS A 176 6.42 7.49 -2.67
CA CYS A 176 7.17 7.80 -1.45
C CYS A 176 6.84 6.81 -0.32
N ASN A 177 5.58 6.41 -0.16
CA ASN A 177 5.19 5.39 0.81
C ASN A 177 5.76 4.01 0.42
N LEU A 178 5.81 3.65 -0.86
CA LEU A 178 6.48 2.42 -1.33
C LEU A 178 7.99 2.41 -1.07
N VAL A 179 8.66 3.57 -1.14
CA VAL A 179 10.05 3.70 -0.68
C VAL A 179 10.17 3.39 0.81
N PHE A 180 9.21 3.87 1.61
CA PHE A 180 9.12 3.58 3.04
C PHE A 180 8.90 2.09 3.31
N THR A 181 7.90 1.50 2.65
CA THR A 181 7.56 0.07 2.72
C THR A 181 8.73 -0.81 2.34
N ARG A 182 9.46 -0.45 1.29
CA ARG A 182 10.69 -1.15 0.92
C ARG A 182 11.72 -1.12 2.04
N GLN A 183 11.88 0.00 2.73
CA GLN A 183 12.86 0.13 3.79
C GLN A 183 12.44 -0.68 5.04
N GLN A 184 11.13 -0.80 5.31
CA GLN A 184 10.59 -1.59 6.41
C GLN A 184 10.65 -3.11 6.12
N THR A 185 10.37 -3.54 4.88
CA THR A 185 10.27 -4.96 4.49
C THR A 185 11.55 -5.54 3.89
N LYS A 186 12.42 -4.70 3.33
CA LYS A 186 13.58 -5.07 2.49
C LYS A 186 13.24 -5.90 1.25
N ASN A 187 11.98 -5.92 0.82
CA ASN A 187 11.58 -6.60 -0.41
C ASN A 187 12.15 -5.83 -1.64
N PRO A 188 12.94 -6.48 -2.51
CA PRO A 188 13.56 -5.81 -3.65
C PRO A 188 12.57 -5.43 -4.76
N GLY A 189 11.40 -6.08 -4.85
CA GLY A 189 10.39 -5.80 -5.87
C GLY A 189 9.87 -4.36 -5.84
N PHE A 190 9.77 -3.77 -4.65
CA PHE A 190 9.43 -2.35 -4.51
C PHE A 190 10.44 -1.41 -5.20
N ARG A 191 11.70 -1.82 -5.40
CA ARG A 191 12.67 -1.00 -6.17
C ARG A 191 12.21 -0.80 -7.60
N LEU A 192 11.71 -1.88 -8.22
CA LEU A 192 11.30 -1.85 -9.62
C LEU A 192 10.04 -1.00 -9.78
N ILE A 193 9.07 -1.15 -8.88
CA ILE A 193 7.85 -0.34 -8.87
C ILE A 193 8.18 1.15 -8.68
N VAL A 194 8.99 1.49 -7.68
CA VAL A 194 9.39 2.88 -7.44
C VAL A 194 10.15 3.47 -8.63
N LEU A 195 11.01 2.68 -9.29
CA LEU A 195 11.75 3.11 -10.47
C LEU A 195 10.81 3.44 -11.64
N ILE A 196 9.90 2.52 -11.97
CA ILE A 196 8.99 2.68 -13.10
C ILE A 196 7.98 3.79 -12.84
N GLY A 197 7.36 3.80 -11.65
CA GLY A 197 6.41 4.85 -11.28
C GLY A 197 7.08 6.22 -11.15
N GLY A 198 8.29 6.27 -10.59
CA GLY A 198 9.08 7.51 -10.51
C GLY A 198 9.44 8.06 -11.89
N LEU A 199 9.77 7.20 -12.85
CA LEU A 199 9.98 7.59 -14.25
C LEU A 199 8.67 8.08 -14.88
N ALA A 200 7.55 7.38 -14.66
CA ALA A 200 6.25 7.78 -15.19
C ALA A 200 5.84 9.17 -14.69
N VAL A 201 5.94 9.42 -13.37
CA VAL A 201 5.67 10.75 -12.78
C VAL A 201 6.61 11.81 -13.36
N LYS A 202 7.90 11.49 -13.52
CA LYS A 202 8.87 12.44 -14.06
C LYS A 202 8.61 12.78 -15.54
N LEU A 203 8.12 11.83 -16.32
CA LEU A 203 7.75 12.04 -17.71
C LEU A 203 6.42 12.79 -17.86
N ASP A 204 5.49 12.63 -16.91
CA ASP A 204 4.22 13.34 -16.90
C ASP A 204 4.37 14.83 -16.57
N ASP A 205 5.22 15.15 -15.60
CA ASP A 205 5.60 16.53 -15.28
C ASP A 205 7.08 16.62 -14.84
N TRP A 206 7.90 17.22 -15.72
CA TRP A 206 9.32 17.42 -15.47
C TRP A 206 9.63 18.52 -14.44
N SER A 207 8.69 19.41 -14.16
CA SER A 207 8.84 20.48 -13.17
C SER A 207 8.79 19.95 -11.73
N VAL A 208 8.08 18.83 -11.53
CA VAL A 208 7.95 18.20 -10.22
C VAL A 208 9.30 17.64 -9.75
N PRO A 209 9.72 17.91 -8.49
CA PRO A 209 10.98 17.43 -7.94
C PRO A 209 10.92 15.95 -7.51
N THR A 210 10.36 15.07 -8.37
CA THR A 210 10.09 13.64 -8.13
C THR A 210 11.28 12.91 -7.52
N ILE A 211 12.46 13.00 -8.16
CA ILE A 211 13.67 12.31 -7.68
C ILE A 211 14.12 12.84 -6.31
N LYS A 212 13.92 14.13 -6.04
CA LYS A 212 14.26 14.74 -4.74
C LYS A 212 13.31 14.27 -3.65
N ALA A 213 12.00 14.17 -3.94
CA ALA A 213 10.99 13.64 -3.04
C ALA A 213 11.25 12.15 -2.71
N LEU A 214 11.51 11.31 -3.71
CA LEU A 214 11.83 9.88 -3.49
C LEU A 214 13.13 9.69 -2.70
N ARG A 215 14.15 10.54 -2.93
CA ARG A 215 15.39 10.54 -2.14
C ARG A 215 15.17 11.01 -0.71
N GLU A 216 14.29 11.98 -0.48
CA GLU A 216 13.88 12.38 0.86
C GLU A 216 13.16 11.24 1.59
N ALA A 217 12.16 10.62 0.95
CA ALA A 217 11.47 9.45 1.50
C ALA A 217 12.46 8.35 1.90
N GLY A 218 13.44 8.06 1.04
CA GLY A 218 14.48 7.08 1.33
C GLY A 218 15.42 7.48 2.48
N ARG A 219 15.66 8.78 2.71
CA ARG A 219 16.44 9.26 3.87
C ARG A 219 15.62 9.20 5.15
N ASN A 220 14.36 9.63 5.11
CA ASN A 220 13.46 9.62 6.25
C ASN A 220 13.21 8.19 6.71
N ALA A 221 12.82 7.28 5.79
CA ALA A 221 12.58 5.88 6.09
C ALA A 221 13.80 5.14 6.67
N LYS A 222 15.02 5.55 6.30
CA LYS A 222 16.25 4.96 6.87
C LYS A 222 16.48 5.31 8.33
N LYS A 223 15.99 6.48 8.76
CA LYS A 223 16.13 6.98 10.14
C LYS A 223 14.98 6.51 11.03
N THR A 224 13.82 6.27 10.44
CA THR A 224 12.65 5.73 11.14
C THR A 224 12.99 4.39 11.78
N GLU A 225 12.46 4.22 12.99
CA GLU A 225 12.36 2.93 13.64
C GLU A 225 11.67 1.88 12.76
N TRP A 226 11.86 0.61 13.13
CA TRP A 226 11.20 -0.47 12.43
C TRP A 226 9.76 -0.61 12.92
N ILE A 227 8.82 0.07 12.26
CA ILE A 227 7.44 0.28 12.75
C ILE A 227 6.74 -1.04 13.07
N LEU A 228 7.00 -2.10 12.30
CA LEU A 228 6.43 -3.44 12.55
C LEU A 228 6.82 -4.02 13.92
N ALA A 229 7.86 -3.52 14.60
CA ALA A 229 8.20 -3.96 15.95
C ALA A 229 7.46 -3.20 17.06
N HIS A 230 6.67 -2.18 16.72
CA HIS A 230 5.97 -1.34 17.69
C HIS A 230 4.50 -1.71 17.79
N ASP A 231 3.96 -1.59 19.00
CA ASP A 231 2.53 -1.68 19.24
C ASP A 231 1.79 -0.51 18.61
N VAL A 232 1.14 -0.77 17.49
CA VAL A 232 0.43 0.26 16.73
C VAL A 232 -0.80 0.76 17.48
N GLU A 233 -1.47 -0.09 18.27
CA GLU A 233 -2.65 0.34 19.04
C GLU A 233 -2.27 1.37 20.11
N GLU A 234 -1.09 1.22 20.73
CA GLU A 234 -0.56 2.26 21.63
C GLU A 234 -0.32 3.60 20.91
N LEU A 235 0.17 3.54 19.66
CA LEU A 235 0.44 4.74 18.87
C LEU A 235 -0.84 5.47 18.46
N LEU A 236 -1.95 4.75 18.27
CA LEU A 236 -3.24 5.33 17.87
C LEU A 236 -3.75 6.37 18.87
N ALA A 237 -3.50 6.13 20.16
CA ALA A 237 -3.91 7.03 21.24
C ALA A 237 -3.05 8.30 21.34
N LEU A 238 -1.83 8.29 20.80
CA LEU A 238 -0.90 9.41 20.93
C LEU A 238 -1.24 10.54 19.95
N PRO A 239 -0.97 11.81 20.32
CA PRO A 239 -0.89 12.90 19.35
C PRO A 239 0.03 12.53 18.19
N LEU A 240 -0.35 12.87 16.95
CA LEU A 240 0.43 12.48 15.75
C LEU A 240 1.91 12.91 15.83
N ALA A 241 2.18 14.09 16.38
CA ALA A 241 3.54 14.59 16.56
C ALA A 241 4.36 13.72 17.52
N GLU A 242 3.74 13.22 18.59
CA GLU A 242 4.37 12.33 19.57
C GLU A 242 4.60 10.93 18.98
N ALA A 243 3.62 10.39 18.24
CA ALA A 243 3.79 9.13 17.52
C ALA A 243 4.94 9.20 16.50
N ARG A 244 5.06 10.30 15.76
CA ARG A 244 6.19 10.55 14.84
C ARG A 244 7.51 10.66 15.58
N ALA A 245 7.55 11.37 16.71
CA ALA A 245 8.76 11.49 17.52
C ALA A 245 9.22 10.13 18.06
N ARG A 246 8.29 9.31 18.57
CA ARG A 246 8.56 7.95 19.09
C ARG A 246 9.13 7.02 18.01
N LEU A 247 8.68 7.16 16.76
CA LEU A 247 9.15 6.37 15.62
C LEU A 247 10.30 7.00 14.83
N ASN A 248 10.80 8.17 15.26
CA ASN A 248 11.78 8.97 14.53
C ASN A 248 11.38 9.23 13.07
N ILE A 249 10.13 9.61 12.85
CA ILE A 249 9.59 9.97 11.53
C ILE A 249 9.73 11.47 11.31
N ALA A 250 10.54 11.83 10.32
CA ALA A 250 10.68 13.21 9.87
C ALA A 250 9.57 13.58 8.88
N GLU A 251 9.12 14.84 8.94
CA GLU A 251 8.16 15.36 7.98
C GLU A 251 8.76 15.43 6.56
N PRO A 252 7.94 15.17 5.52
CA PRO A 252 8.42 15.09 4.14
C PRO A 252 8.39 16.48 3.49
N ALA A 253 9.37 17.31 3.84
CA ALA A 253 9.41 18.72 3.44
C ALA A 253 9.39 18.94 1.91
N VAL A 254 10.12 18.11 1.14
CA VAL A 254 10.15 18.24 -0.32
C VAL A 254 8.81 17.87 -0.93
N TYR A 255 8.19 16.79 -0.47
CA TYR A 255 6.87 16.38 -0.94
C TYR A 255 5.78 17.40 -0.57
N ASN A 256 5.83 17.95 0.66
CA ASN A 256 4.88 18.97 1.13
C ASN A 256 5.03 20.33 0.46
N ALA A 257 6.21 20.64 -0.09
CA ALA A 257 6.43 21.86 -0.85
C ALA A 257 5.78 21.83 -2.25
N ILE A 258 5.34 20.66 -2.74
CA ILE A 258 4.66 20.52 -4.03
C ILE A 258 3.18 20.88 -3.83
N PRO A 259 2.62 21.83 -4.61
CA PRO A 259 1.21 22.19 -4.51
C PRO A 259 0.28 20.97 -4.63
N ALA A 260 -0.79 20.95 -3.82
CA ALA A 260 -1.67 19.79 -3.74
C ALA A 260 -2.35 19.48 -5.07
N ASP A 261 -2.80 20.50 -5.80
CA ASP A 261 -3.39 20.38 -7.14
C ASP A 261 -2.42 19.73 -8.14
N VAL A 262 -1.12 20.09 -8.08
CA VAL A 262 -0.08 19.45 -8.89
C VAL A 262 0.06 17.98 -8.50
N ARG A 263 0.18 17.66 -7.21
CA ARG A 263 0.33 16.27 -6.73
C ARG A 263 -0.85 15.40 -7.17
N TYR A 264 -2.08 15.84 -6.91
CA TYR A 264 -3.30 15.10 -7.26
C TYR A 264 -3.62 15.10 -8.76
N GLY A 265 -2.96 15.92 -9.56
CA GLY A 265 -3.05 15.93 -11.03
C GLY A 265 -2.10 14.95 -11.73
N LEU A 266 -1.04 14.50 -11.05
CA LEU A 266 -0.04 13.58 -11.61
C LEU A 266 -0.67 12.26 -12.06
N LEU A 267 -0.26 11.80 -13.24
CA LEU A 267 -0.69 10.55 -13.90
C LEU A 267 -2.20 10.42 -14.17
N LYS A 268 -3.01 11.42 -13.83
CA LYS A 268 -4.42 11.47 -14.24
C LYS A 268 -4.52 11.78 -15.73
N PRO A 269 -5.58 11.33 -16.41
CA PRO A 269 -5.84 11.74 -17.78
C PRO A 269 -5.91 13.27 -17.83
N LYS A 270 -5.01 13.91 -18.60
CA LYS A 270 -5.09 15.34 -18.89
C LYS A 270 -6.27 15.55 -19.80
N VAL A 271 -7.45 15.73 -19.23
CA VAL A 271 -8.65 15.95 -20.00
C VAL A 271 -8.61 17.38 -20.53
N GLU A 272 -8.48 17.56 -21.85
CA GLU A 272 -8.49 18.89 -22.49
C GLU A 272 -9.79 19.68 -22.24
N GLN A 273 -10.89 19.00 -21.91
CA GLN A 273 -12.17 19.60 -21.55
C GLN A 273 -12.82 18.84 -20.39
N THR A 274 -13.07 19.54 -19.29
CA THR A 274 -13.86 19.05 -18.15
C THR A 274 -15.23 18.56 -18.63
N GLN A 275 -15.85 17.62 -17.90
CA GLN A 275 -17.18 17.11 -18.25
C GLN A 275 -18.20 18.25 -18.38
N THR A 276 -18.10 19.26 -17.53
CA THR A 276 -18.91 20.49 -17.57
C THR A 276 -18.70 21.28 -18.86
N GLU A 277 -17.46 21.41 -19.35
CA GLU A 277 -17.17 22.08 -20.64
C GLU A 277 -17.72 21.28 -21.83
N ARG A 278 -17.67 19.95 -21.78
CA ARG A 278 -18.25 19.09 -22.82
C ARG A 278 -19.77 19.18 -22.83
N GLU A 279 -20.40 19.18 -21.66
CA GLU A 279 -21.86 19.34 -21.52
C GLU A 279 -22.31 20.71 -21.99
N LYS A 280 -21.55 21.76 -21.68
CA LYS A 280 -21.81 23.12 -22.16
C LYS A 280 -21.67 23.22 -23.68
N ALA A 281 -20.59 22.69 -24.24
CA ALA A 281 -20.36 22.66 -25.69
C ALA A 281 -21.43 21.82 -26.42
N ALA A 282 -21.90 20.73 -25.82
CA ALA A 282 -22.99 19.91 -26.35
C ALA A 282 -24.32 20.68 -26.35
N ARG A 283 -24.63 21.41 -25.28
CA ARG A 283 -25.82 22.29 -25.20
C ARG A 283 -25.77 23.41 -26.23
N GLU A 284 -24.62 24.06 -26.40
CA GLU A 284 -24.44 25.13 -27.40
C GLU A 284 -24.57 24.61 -28.84
N ARG A 285 -24.04 23.41 -29.14
CA ARG A 285 -24.22 22.76 -30.44
C ARG A 285 -25.67 22.37 -30.72
N ALA A 286 -26.39 21.84 -29.72
CA ALA A 286 -27.79 21.48 -29.87
C ALA A 286 -28.68 22.72 -30.12
N ALA A 287 -28.37 23.85 -29.48
CA ALA A 287 -29.07 25.11 -29.70
C ALA A 287 -28.87 25.66 -31.13
N LEU A 288 -27.65 25.54 -31.68
CA LEU A 288 -27.32 25.96 -33.05
C LEU A 288 -27.95 25.07 -34.14
N GLN A 289 -28.24 23.80 -33.84
CA GLN A 289 -28.87 22.86 -34.78
C GLN A 289 -30.41 22.95 -34.77
N SER A 290 -30.98 23.63 -33.78
CA SER A 290 -32.42 23.80 -33.60
C SER A 290 -32.93 25.18 -34.04
N ALA A 291 -32.05 26.01 -34.60
CA ALA A 291 -32.31 27.35 -35.13
C ALA A 291 -32.15 27.35 -36.66
#